data_AF-F4P3A0-F1
#
_entry.id   AF-F4P3A0-F1
#
_cell.length_a   1.000
_cell.length_b   1.000
_cell.length_c   1.000
_cell.angle_alpha   90.00
_cell.angle_beta   90.00
_cell.angle_gamma   90.00
#
_symmetry.space_group_name_H-M   'P 1'
#
loop_
_entity.id
_entity.type
_entity.pdbx_description
1 polymer ?
#
loop_
_entity_poly.entity_id
_entity_poly.type
_entity_poly.pdbx_seq_one_letter_code
_entity_poly.pdbx_strand_id
1 'polypeptide(L)'
;MVATVQQKAPFFTAQAVVNGAFKEVTLDQYKGKYLVLFFYPLDFTFVCPTEIIAFSDRIEEFKKIGVEVVAASVDSQFSHLAWTKQPRLEGGLGDMKIPIIADITKTISRDYGVLVESGSDAGVALRGTFIIDPHQIVRVVQINDLPIGRSVDEVLRLIDALQFHEKHGDVCPVGWKKGSHSMKADPIGSKAYFEKEFSQSAGKRKNNADSTSPTKPVKKAHQ
;
A
#
# COMPACT_ATOMS: atom_id res chain seq x y z
N MET A 1 -1.60 -21.81 -0.61
CA MET A 1 -1.27 -21.11 0.66
C MET A 1 -1.40 -19.63 0.36
N VAL A 2 -2.14 -18.87 1.18
CA VAL A 2 -2.42 -17.46 0.89
C VAL A 2 -1.20 -16.58 1.19
N ALA A 3 -0.93 -15.58 0.35
CA ALA A 3 0.11 -14.57 0.58
C ALA A 3 0.01 -13.97 1.99
N THR A 4 1.05 -14.17 2.80
CA THR A 4 1.08 -13.80 4.22
C THR A 4 2.37 -13.04 4.52
N VAL A 5 2.27 -11.97 5.31
CA VAL A 5 3.43 -11.17 5.73
C VAL A 5 4.47 -12.06 6.43
N GLN A 6 5.76 -11.81 6.16
CA GLN A 6 6.92 -12.63 6.56
C GLN A 6 7.08 -13.98 5.82
N GLN A 7 6.17 -14.35 4.92
CA GLN A 7 6.30 -15.55 4.09
C GLN A 7 6.74 -15.20 2.66
N LYS A 8 7.25 -16.20 1.93
CA LYS A 8 7.50 -16.08 0.50
C LYS A 8 6.20 -15.72 -0.23
N ALA A 9 6.28 -14.77 -1.15
CA ALA A 9 5.17 -14.46 -2.03
C ALA A 9 4.81 -15.69 -2.88
N PRO A 10 3.52 -16.01 -3.05
CA PRO A 10 3.11 -17.10 -3.94
C PRO A 10 3.65 -16.87 -5.35
N PHE A 11 4.25 -17.91 -5.92
CA PHE A 11 4.82 -17.85 -7.26
C PHE A 11 3.73 -17.62 -8.30
N PHE A 12 4.05 -16.87 -9.35
CA PHE A 12 3.19 -16.73 -10.52
C PHE A 12 3.99 -16.68 -11.81
N THR A 13 3.35 -17.13 -12.88
CA THR A 13 3.70 -16.84 -14.27
C THR A 13 2.41 -16.61 -15.05
N ALA A 14 2.33 -15.54 -15.83
CA ALA A 14 1.13 -15.20 -16.58
C ALA A 14 1.44 -14.30 -17.78
N GLN A 15 0.51 -14.29 -18.74
CA GLN A 15 0.51 -13.30 -19.81
C GLN A 15 0.18 -11.92 -19.23
N ALA A 16 0.84 -10.90 -19.77
CA ALA A 16 0.65 -9.51 -19.39
C ALA A 16 0.75 -8.61 -20.61
N VAL A 17 0.16 -7.41 -20.51
CA VAL A 17 0.44 -6.31 -21.43
C VAL A 17 1.61 -5.51 -20.88
N VAL A 18 2.69 -5.42 -21.64
CA VAL A 18 3.91 -4.67 -21.30
C VAL A 18 4.29 -3.79 -22.49
N ASN A 19 4.23 -2.47 -22.32
CA ASN A 19 4.48 -1.49 -23.39
C ASN A 19 3.69 -1.79 -24.68
N GLY A 20 2.39 -2.10 -24.53
CA GLY A 20 1.48 -2.36 -25.65
C GLY A 20 1.65 -3.73 -26.33
N ALA A 21 2.48 -4.62 -25.82
CA ALA A 21 2.71 -5.96 -26.35
C ALA A 21 2.40 -7.06 -25.33
N PHE A 22 2.02 -8.25 -25.79
CA PHE A 22 1.86 -9.42 -24.94
C PHE A 22 3.23 -9.99 -24.56
N LYS A 23 3.46 -10.18 -23.27
CA LYS A 23 4.67 -10.80 -22.72
C LYS A 23 4.32 -11.70 -21.55
N GLU A 24 5.11 -12.74 -21.35
CA GLU A 24 5.05 -13.52 -20.11
C GLU A 24 5.82 -12.81 -19.00
N VAL A 25 5.16 -12.65 -17.85
CA VAL A 25 5.71 -12.07 -16.63
C VAL A 25 5.69 -13.11 -15.53
N THR A 26 6.79 -13.25 -14.81
CA THR A 26 6.92 -14.16 -13.67
C THR A 26 7.49 -13.44 -12.46
N LEU A 27 7.11 -13.90 -11.25
CA LEU A 27 7.64 -13.37 -10.00
C LEU A 27 9.18 -13.37 -9.96
N ASP A 28 9.81 -14.37 -10.60
CA ASP A 28 11.26 -14.53 -10.60
C ASP A 28 12.02 -13.40 -11.34
N GLN A 29 11.37 -12.69 -12.26
CA GLN A 29 11.95 -11.51 -12.93
C GLN A 29 12.22 -10.36 -11.96
N TYR A 30 11.61 -10.39 -10.77
CA TYR A 30 11.71 -9.34 -9.75
C TYR A 30 12.66 -9.72 -8.59
N LYS A 31 13.37 -10.85 -8.67
CA LYS A 31 14.41 -11.21 -7.68
C LYS A 31 15.45 -10.09 -7.55
N GLY A 32 15.83 -9.77 -6.32
CA GLY A 32 16.80 -8.71 -6.05
C GLY A 32 16.25 -7.28 -6.12
N LYS A 33 14.95 -7.11 -6.39
CA LYS A 33 14.26 -5.81 -6.39
C LYS A 33 13.04 -5.86 -5.48
N TYR A 34 12.62 -4.70 -5.00
CA TYR A 34 11.28 -4.59 -4.43
C TYR A 34 10.23 -4.66 -5.54
N LEU A 35 9.10 -5.29 -5.25
CA LEU A 35 7.94 -5.38 -6.14
C LEU A 35 6.68 -4.90 -5.41
N VAL A 36 5.98 -3.95 -6.01
CA VAL A 36 4.58 -3.67 -5.69
C VAL A 36 3.71 -4.44 -6.67
N LEU A 37 3.06 -5.49 -6.18
CA LEU A 37 2.03 -6.20 -6.94
C LEU A 37 0.67 -5.76 -6.42
N PHE A 38 -0.18 -5.24 -7.30
CA PHE A 38 -1.48 -4.74 -6.90
C PHE A 38 -2.59 -5.26 -7.80
N PHE A 39 -3.67 -5.71 -7.18
CA PHE A 39 -4.84 -6.28 -7.84
C PHE A 39 -5.93 -5.22 -7.98
N TYR A 40 -6.74 -5.34 -9.02
CA TYR A 40 -7.97 -4.56 -9.18
C TYR A 40 -9.10 -5.46 -9.69
N PRO A 41 -10.37 -5.08 -9.46
CA PRO A 41 -11.51 -5.95 -9.77
C PRO A 41 -11.65 -6.29 -11.25
N LEU A 42 -11.84 -5.29 -12.11
CA LEU A 42 -12.19 -5.46 -13.52
C LEU A 42 -11.74 -4.27 -14.37
N ASP A 43 -11.37 -4.57 -15.61
CA ASP A 43 -11.21 -3.59 -16.70
C ASP A 43 -12.52 -2.84 -16.99
N PHE A 44 -12.41 -1.64 -17.59
CA PHE A 44 -13.55 -0.81 -18.03
C PHE A 44 -14.55 -0.43 -16.93
N THR A 45 -14.10 -0.34 -15.68
CA THR A 45 -14.89 0.12 -14.53
C THR A 45 -14.43 1.50 -14.03
N PHE A 46 -14.81 1.90 -12.82
CA PHE A 46 -14.74 3.32 -12.39
C PHE A 46 -13.47 3.68 -11.61
N VAL A 47 -13.20 3.01 -10.49
CA VAL A 47 -12.03 3.31 -9.63
C VAL A 47 -10.75 2.70 -10.17
N CYS A 48 -10.84 1.53 -10.83
CA CYS A 48 -9.68 0.80 -11.37
C CYS A 48 -8.77 1.64 -12.28
N PRO A 49 -9.29 2.39 -13.29
CA PRO A 49 -8.41 3.17 -14.17
C PRO A 49 -7.67 4.27 -13.40
N THR A 50 -8.29 4.89 -12.39
CA THR A 50 -7.65 5.97 -11.62
C THR A 50 -6.42 5.46 -10.85
N GLU A 51 -6.50 4.25 -10.29
CA GLU A 51 -5.39 3.62 -9.57
C GLU A 51 -4.25 3.24 -10.51
N ILE A 52 -4.56 2.54 -11.60
CA ILE A 52 -3.55 2.05 -12.56
C ILE A 52 -2.82 3.23 -13.21
N ILE A 53 -3.55 4.27 -13.60
CA ILE A 53 -2.98 5.52 -14.13
C ILE A 53 -2.08 6.18 -13.10
N ALA A 54 -2.51 6.31 -11.83
CA ALA A 54 -1.71 6.97 -10.80
C ALA A 54 -0.37 6.26 -10.54
N PHE A 55 -0.36 4.92 -10.50
CA PHE A 55 0.88 4.14 -10.41
C PHE A 55 1.76 4.29 -11.66
N SER A 56 1.15 4.21 -12.86
CA SER A 56 1.87 4.33 -14.14
C SER A 56 2.52 5.72 -14.30
N ASP A 57 1.80 6.79 -13.96
CA ASP A 57 2.31 8.16 -14.11
C ASP A 57 3.46 8.45 -13.13
N ARG A 58 3.41 7.85 -11.93
CA ARG A 58 4.42 7.99 -10.87
C ARG A 58 5.49 6.90 -10.88
N ILE A 59 5.55 6.05 -11.91
CA ILE A 59 6.46 4.90 -11.96
C ILE A 59 7.95 5.27 -11.76
N GLU A 60 8.36 6.46 -12.17
CA GLU A 60 9.73 6.92 -12.02
C GLU A 60 10.12 7.17 -10.55
N GLU A 61 9.15 7.49 -9.68
CA GLU A 61 9.40 7.58 -8.22
C GLU A 61 9.77 6.21 -7.63
N PHE A 62 9.08 5.15 -8.08
CA PHE A 62 9.35 3.77 -7.67
C PHE A 62 10.69 3.26 -8.21
N LYS A 63 10.97 3.48 -9.51
CA LYS A 63 12.24 3.07 -10.14
C LYS A 63 13.44 3.71 -9.47
N LYS A 64 13.34 4.99 -9.08
CA LYS A 64 14.42 5.73 -8.40
C LYS A 64 14.84 5.09 -7.07
N ILE A 65 13.94 4.36 -6.41
CA ILE A 65 14.19 3.65 -5.16
C ILE A 65 14.29 2.13 -5.37
N GLY A 66 14.51 1.66 -6.60
CA GLY A 66 14.75 0.25 -6.91
C GLY A 66 13.52 -0.65 -6.80
N VAL A 67 12.33 -0.10 -7.06
CA VAL A 67 11.05 -0.81 -6.97
C VAL A 67 10.40 -0.94 -8.35
N GLU A 68 9.89 -2.12 -8.65
CA GLU A 68 9.04 -2.39 -9.81
C GLU A 68 7.56 -2.40 -9.37
N VAL A 69 6.65 -2.07 -10.30
CA VAL A 69 5.21 -2.03 -10.03
C VAL A 69 4.47 -2.83 -11.09
N VAL A 70 3.55 -3.69 -10.68
CA VAL A 70 2.75 -4.56 -11.56
C VAL A 70 1.28 -4.52 -11.12
N ALA A 71 0.39 -4.29 -12.08
CA ALA A 71 -1.04 -4.42 -11.91
C ALA A 71 -1.51 -5.84 -12.28
N ALA A 72 -2.59 -6.34 -11.69
CA ALA A 72 -3.21 -7.60 -12.06
C ALA A 72 -4.74 -7.55 -11.91
N SER A 73 -5.46 -8.15 -12.84
CA SER A 73 -6.87 -8.52 -12.64
C SER A 73 -7.15 -9.88 -13.26
N VAL A 74 -8.39 -10.32 -13.12
CA VAL A 74 -8.87 -11.59 -13.69
C VAL A 74 -9.24 -11.50 -15.18
N ASP A 75 -9.08 -10.33 -15.79
CA ASP A 75 -9.38 -10.11 -17.21
C ASP A 75 -8.30 -10.72 -18.10
N SER A 76 -8.59 -10.82 -19.40
CA SER A 76 -7.62 -11.31 -20.39
C SER A 76 -6.65 -10.23 -20.82
N GLN A 77 -5.47 -10.63 -21.30
CA GLN A 77 -4.49 -9.72 -21.88
C GLN A 77 -5.04 -8.93 -23.08
N PHE A 78 -6.02 -9.49 -23.81
CA PHE A 78 -6.70 -8.80 -24.91
C PHE A 78 -7.56 -7.64 -24.40
N SER A 79 -8.26 -7.85 -23.29
CA SER A 79 -9.04 -6.81 -22.60
C SER A 79 -8.12 -5.68 -22.14
N HIS A 80 -7.02 -6.02 -21.47
CA HIS A 80 -6.03 -5.04 -21.05
C HIS A 80 -5.49 -4.21 -22.22
N LEU A 81 -5.12 -4.87 -23.33
CA LEU A 81 -4.58 -4.17 -24.50
C LEU A 81 -5.60 -3.23 -25.11
N ALA A 82 -6.87 -3.66 -25.22
CA ALA A 82 -7.95 -2.79 -25.67
C ALA A 82 -8.12 -1.58 -24.74
N TRP A 83 -8.07 -1.79 -23.43
CA TRP A 83 -8.22 -0.73 -22.43
C TRP A 83 -7.07 0.28 -22.44
N THR A 84 -5.83 -0.18 -22.71
CA THR A 84 -4.68 0.73 -22.91
C THR A 84 -4.79 1.57 -24.18
N LYS A 85 -5.55 1.13 -25.18
CA LYS A 85 -5.77 1.90 -26.42
C LYS A 85 -6.89 2.92 -26.29
N GLN A 86 -7.77 2.77 -25.31
CA GLN A 86 -8.86 3.70 -25.07
C GLN A 86 -8.33 4.99 -24.40
N PRO A 87 -8.77 6.19 -24.84
CA PRO A 87 -8.36 7.45 -24.22
C PRO A 87 -8.79 7.56 -22.75
N ARG A 88 -7.96 8.20 -21.92
CA ARG A 88 -8.27 8.44 -20.50
C ARG A 88 -9.55 9.25 -20.28
N LEU A 89 -9.85 10.19 -21.17
CA LEU A 89 -11.09 10.99 -21.13
C LEU A 89 -12.36 10.15 -21.31
N GLU A 90 -12.23 8.95 -21.88
CA GLU A 90 -13.33 8.00 -22.08
C GLU A 90 -13.29 6.86 -21.05
N GLY A 91 -12.50 6.98 -19.98
CA GLY A 91 -12.32 5.93 -18.97
C GLY A 91 -11.33 4.83 -19.36
N GLY A 92 -10.55 5.03 -20.41
CA GLY A 92 -9.42 4.17 -20.78
C GLY A 92 -8.16 4.43 -19.93
N LEU A 93 -7.13 3.60 -20.13
CA LEU A 93 -5.85 3.79 -19.44
C LEU A 93 -4.90 4.71 -20.21
N GLY A 94 -4.98 4.70 -21.56
CA GLY A 94 -3.93 5.26 -22.42
C GLY A 94 -2.59 4.52 -22.27
N ASP A 95 -1.50 5.18 -22.64
CA ASP A 95 -0.16 4.61 -22.58
C ASP A 95 0.24 4.23 -21.15
N MET A 96 0.52 2.95 -20.93
CA MET A 96 0.89 2.39 -19.63
C MET A 96 2.39 2.08 -19.56
N LYS A 97 3.01 2.45 -18.44
CA LYS A 97 4.44 2.25 -18.15
C LYS A 97 4.71 1.12 -17.16
N ILE A 98 3.65 0.41 -16.74
CA ILE A 98 3.69 -0.74 -15.84
C ILE A 98 3.08 -1.96 -16.53
N PRO A 99 3.56 -3.18 -16.24
CA PRO A 99 2.90 -4.41 -16.66
C PRO A 99 1.49 -4.55 -16.07
N ILE A 100 0.57 -5.10 -16.87
CA ILE A 100 -0.77 -5.49 -16.43
C ILE A 100 -0.95 -7.00 -16.69
N ILE A 101 -0.94 -7.79 -15.62
CA ILE A 101 -1.08 -9.25 -15.62
C ILE A 101 -2.55 -9.65 -15.82
N ALA A 102 -2.74 -10.59 -16.75
CA ALA A 102 -4.00 -11.28 -16.99
C ALA A 102 -4.08 -12.59 -16.18
N ASP A 103 -4.72 -12.55 -15.01
CA ASP A 103 -5.00 -13.71 -14.17
C ASP A 103 -6.30 -14.41 -14.58
N ILE A 104 -6.39 -14.82 -15.86
CA ILE A 104 -7.61 -15.38 -16.43
C ILE A 104 -8.11 -16.64 -15.71
N THR A 105 -7.19 -17.41 -15.11
CA THR A 105 -7.50 -18.62 -14.34
C THR A 105 -7.89 -18.34 -12.89
N LYS A 106 -7.76 -17.07 -12.45
CA LYS A 106 -8.02 -16.60 -11.08
C LYS A 106 -7.13 -17.27 -10.04
N THR A 107 -6.04 -17.92 -10.47
CA THR A 107 -5.14 -18.67 -9.58
C THR A 107 -4.25 -17.72 -8.80
N ILE A 108 -3.74 -16.66 -9.45
CA ILE A 108 -2.90 -15.67 -8.79
C ILE A 108 -3.71 -14.92 -7.74
N SER A 109 -4.91 -14.46 -8.08
CA SER A 109 -5.82 -13.75 -7.16
C SER A 109 -6.19 -14.62 -5.96
N ARG A 110 -6.39 -15.92 -6.17
CA ARG A 110 -6.68 -16.89 -5.09
C ARG A 110 -5.46 -17.14 -4.21
N ASP A 111 -4.29 -17.35 -4.80
CA ASP A 111 -3.04 -17.58 -4.07
C ASP A 111 -2.62 -16.34 -3.27
N TYR A 112 -2.94 -15.14 -3.76
CA TYR A 112 -2.76 -13.90 -3.02
C TYR A 112 -3.92 -13.58 -2.07
N GLY A 113 -4.97 -14.40 -2.02
CA GLY A 113 -6.07 -14.27 -1.07
C GLY A 113 -6.98 -13.07 -1.30
N VAL A 114 -7.02 -12.56 -2.53
CA VAL A 114 -7.81 -11.38 -2.91
C VAL A 114 -9.00 -11.73 -3.79
N LEU A 115 -9.12 -12.98 -4.26
CA LEU A 115 -10.28 -13.40 -5.04
C LEU A 115 -11.53 -13.46 -4.18
N VAL A 116 -12.61 -12.83 -4.63
CA VAL A 116 -13.94 -12.99 -4.06
C VAL A 116 -14.52 -14.33 -4.55
N GLU A 117 -14.63 -15.32 -3.66
CA GLU A 117 -15.06 -16.68 -4.02
C GLU A 117 -16.60 -16.84 -4.02
N SER A 118 -17.35 -15.94 -3.40
CA SER A 118 -18.80 -16.06 -3.21
C SER A 118 -19.49 -14.72 -3.09
N GLY A 119 -20.80 -14.67 -3.37
CA GLY A 119 -21.62 -13.46 -3.30
C GLY A 119 -21.83 -12.80 -4.66
N SER A 120 -22.35 -11.58 -4.67
CA SER A 120 -22.64 -10.80 -5.89
C SER A 120 -21.40 -10.51 -6.72
N ASP A 121 -20.26 -10.32 -6.06
CA ASP A 121 -18.99 -9.94 -6.67
C ASP A 121 -18.07 -11.14 -6.90
N ALA A 122 -18.60 -12.37 -6.83
CA ALA A 122 -17.81 -13.58 -7.01
C ALA A 122 -17.09 -13.59 -8.38
N GLY A 123 -15.80 -13.94 -8.37
CA GLY A 123 -14.98 -14.07 -9.57
C GLY A 123 -14.09 -12.88 -9.91
N VAL A 124 -14.12 -11.80 -9.11
CA VAL A 124 -13.21 -10.63 -9.24
C VAL A 124 -12.21 -10.58 -8.08
N ALA A 125 -11.11 -9.86 -8.25
CA ALA A 125 -10.17 -9.59 -7.18
C ALA A 125 -10.57 -8.33 -6.38
N LEU A 126 -10.43 -8.36 -5.06
CA LEU A 126 -10.43 -7.17 -4.21
C LEU A 126 -9.24 -6.27 -4.54
N ARG A 127 -9.24 -5.02 -4.03
CA ARG A 127 -8.16 -4.05 -4.23
C ARG A 127 -6.96 -4.35 -3.32
N GLY A 128 -6.32 -5.50 -3.55
CA GLY A 128 -5.15 -5.95 -2.81
C GLY A 128 -3.85 -5.30 -3.29
N THR A 129 -2.96 -4.95 -2.37
CA THR A 129 -1.63 -4.41 -2.64
C THR A 129 -0.62 -5.13 -1.78
N PHE A 130 0.41 -5.65 -2.43
CA PHE A 130 1.47 -6.43 -1.81
C PHE A 130 2.80 -5.73 -2.06
N ILE A 131 3.55 -5.47 -1.00
CA ILE A 131 4.94 -5.02 -1.10
C ILE A 131 5.82 -6.23 -0.79
N ILE A 132 6.53 -6.68 -1.82
CA ILE A 132 7.38 -7.86 -1.81
C ILE A 132 8.83 -7.38 -1.87
N ASP A 133 9.69 -7.91 -0.99
CA ASP A 133 11.09 -7.48 -0.90
C ASP A 133 12.02 -8.20 -1.91
N PRO A 134 13.31 -7.81 -2.01
CA PRO A 134 14.29 -8.44 -2.89
C PRO A 134 14.48 -9.95 -2.69
N HIS A 135 14.12 -10.47 -1.52
CA HIS A 135 14.14 -11.88 -1.17
C HIS A 135 12.80 -12.57 -1.44
N GLN A 136 11.88 -11.92 -2.17
CA GLN A 136 10.52 -12.38 -2.43
C GLN A 136 9.69 -12.64 -1.17
N ILE A 137 9.96 -11.95 -0.07
CA ILE A 137 9.15 -12.04 1.16
C ILE A 137 8.10 -10.93 1.14
N VAL A 138 6.86 -11.29 1.45
CA VAL A 138 5.77 -10.32 1.59
C VAL A 138 6.00 -9.50 2.86
N ARG A 139 6.09 -8.17 2.73
CA ARG A 139 6.31 -7.24 3.86
C ARG A 139 5.08 -6.45 4.22
N VAL A 140 4.21 -6.17 3.25
CA VAL A 140 2.94 -5.46 3.46
C VAL A 140 1.86 -6.12 2.63
N VAL A 141 0.67 -6.21 3.23
CA VAL A 141 -0.59 -6.52 2.55
C VAL A 141 -1.61 -5.44 2.93
N GLN A 142 -2.20 -4.78 1.94
CA GLN A 142 -3.32 -3.85 2.11
C GLN A 142 -4.45 -4.29 1.19
N ILE A 143 -5.63 -4.57 1.73
CA ILE A 143 -6.79 -4.99 0.95
C ILE A 143 -7.92 -4.02 1.23
N ASN A 144 -8.34 -3.30 0.19
CA ASN A 144 -9.51 -2.43 0.26
C ASN A 144 -10.72 -3.12 -0.35
N ASP A 145 -11.90 -2.78 0.16
CA ASP A 145 -13.16 -3.12 -0.47
C ASP A 145 -13.32 -2.42 -1.84
N LEU A 146 -14.21 -2.92 -2.68
CA LEU A 146 -14.42 -2.51 -4.07
C LEU A 146 -14.64 -1.00 -4.27
N PRO A 147 -15.39 -0.25 -3.44
CA PRO A 147 -15.61 1.17 -3.70
C PRO A 147 -14.46 2.08 -3.26
N ILE A 148 -13.45 1.56 -2.54
CA ILE A 148 -12.43 2.39 -1.87
C ILE A 148 -11.07 2.28 -2.57
N GLY A 149 -10.69 3.32 -3.32
CA GLY A 149 -9.37 3.41 -3.93
C GLY A 149 -8.22 3.46 -2.92
N ARG A 150 -7.03 3.06 -3.38
CA ARG A 150 -5.78 3.08 -2.60
C ARG A 150 -5.02 4.39 -2.73
N SER A 151 -3.96 4.55 -1.95
CA SER A 151 -3.07 5.70 -1.98
C SER A 151 -1.66 5.31 -2.43
N VAL A 152 -1.19 5.90 -3.53
CA VAL A 152 0.20 5.72 -4.03
C VAL A 152 1.21 6.27 -3.02
N ASP A 153 0.88 7.37 -2.34
CA ASP A 153 1.75 7.97 -1.32
C ASP A 153 1.96 7.06 -0.11
N GLU A 154 0.93 6.33 0.30
CA GLU A 154 1.07 5.37 1.40
C GLU A 154 1.95 4.19 0.99
N VAL A 155 1.82 3.70 -0.25
CA VAL A 155 2.70 2.64 -0.76
C VAL A 155 4.15 3.10 -0.79
N LEU A 156 4.44 4.30 -1.31
CA LEU A 156 5.79 4.88 -1.30
C LEU A 156 6.33 5.06 0.12
N ARG A 157 5.51 5.57 1.05
CA ARG A 157 5.90 5.75 2.46
C ARG A 157 6.28 4.42 3.12
N LEU A 158 5.50 3.36 2.87
CA LEU A 158 5.77 2.04 3.41
C LEU A 158 7.07 1.45 2.84
N ILE A 159 7.34 1.64 1.54
CA ILE A 159 8.61 1.22 0.94
C ILE A 159 9.79 1.96 1.57
N ASP A 160 9.71 3.30 1.70
CA ASP A 160 10.75 4.10 2.35
C ASP A 160 11.01 3.59 3.77
N ALA A 161 9.97 3.22 4.51
CA ALA A 161 10.10 2.70 5.87
C ALA A 161 10.77 1.32 5.92
N LEU A 162 10.42 0.43 4.99
CA LEU A 162 11.03 -0.90 4.87
C LEU A 162 12.52 -0.79 4.53
N GLN A 163 12.86 0.00 3.51
CA GLN A 163 14.25 0.20 3.08
C GLN A 163 15.08 0.91 4.15
N PHE A 164 14.49 1.85 4.89
CA PHE A 164 15.16 2.49 6.02
C PHE A 164 15.46 1.48 7.14
N HIS A 165 14.48 0.66 7.52
CA HIS A 165 14.67 -0.39 8.53
C HIS A 165 15.75 -1.38 8.12
N GLU A 166 15.72 -1.87 6.87
CA GLU A 166 16.73 -2.80 6.34
C GLU A 166 18.14 -2.21 6.40
N LYS A 167 18.29 -0.92 6.06
CA LYS A 167 19.59 -0.25 6.02
C LYS A 167 20.13 0.10 7.41
N HIS A 168 19.26 0.48 8.35
CA HIS A 168 19.67 1.11 9.62
C HIS A 168 19.43 0.22 10.85
N GLY A 169 18.57 -0.79 10.75
CA GLY A 169 18.11 -1.62 11.88
C GLY A 169 17.13 -0.93 12.83
N ASP A 170 16.92 0.38 12.66
CA ASP A 170 15.96 1.17 13.42
C ASP A 170 14.51 0.83 13.02
N VAL A 171 13.58 0.90 13.96
CA VAL A 171 12.15 0.78 13.66
C VAL A 171 11.54 2.13 13.31
N CYS A 172 10.52 2.08 12.45
CA CYS A 172 9.78 3.24 11.96
C CYS A 172 8.47 3.41 12.75
N PRO A 173 8.32 4.49 13.56
CA PRO A 173 7.12 4.75 14.36
C PRO A 173 5.86 5.04 13.52
N VAL A 174 4.73 5.24 14.22
CA VAL A 174 3.45 5.59 13.58
C VAL A 174 3.58 6.82 12.70
N GLY A 175 3.08 6.73 11.47
CA GLY A 175 3.13 7.83 10.51
C GLY A 175 4.53 8.24 10.06
N TRP A 176 5.57 7.44 10.34
CA TRP A 176 6.94 7.75 9.92
C TRP A 176 7.02 8.02 8.42
N LYS A 177 7.73 9.09 8.07
CA LYS A 177 8.08 9.47 6.70
C LYS A 177 9.59 9.60 6.61
N LYS A 178 10.13 9.49 5.39
CA LYS A 178 11.55 9.68 5.12
C LYS A 178 12.05 11.01 5.71
N GLY A 179 13.08 10.94 6.56
CA GLY A 179 13.65 12.10 7.26
C GLY A 179 13.07 12.36 8.66
N SER A 180 11.96 11.72 9.05
CA SER A 180 11.43 11.77 10.42
C SER A 180 12.30 10.98 11.39
N HIS A 181 12.11 11.22 12.70
CA HIS A 181 12.81 10.48 13.75
C HIS A 181 12.40 9.00 13.75
N SER A 182 13.40 8.13 13.69
CA SER A 182 13.28 6.69 13.91
C SER A 182 13.48 6.34 15.38
N MET A 183 13.31 5.06 15.72
CA MET A 183 13.48 4.57 17.07
C MET A 183 14.36 3.32 17.09
N LYS A 184 15.28 3.23 18.04
CA LYS A 184 16.03 2.00 18.29
C LYS A 184 15.13 0.95 18.93
N ALA A 185 15.20 -0.28 18.43
CA ALA A 185 14.36 -1.39 18.87
C ALA A 185 14.87 -2.04 20.17
N ASP A 186 15.16 -1.22 21.18
CA ASP A 186 15.58 -1.68 22.50
C ASP A 186 15.05 -0.77 23.62
N PRO A 187 14.87 -1.29 24.85
CA PRO A 187 14.27 -0.52 25.95
C PRO A 187 15.05 0.74 26.38
N ILE A 188 16.35 0.81 26.09
CA ILE A 188 17.20 1.95 26.48
C ILE A 188 17.27 2.96 25.34
N GLY A 189 17.60 2.51 24.12
CA GLY A 189 17.73 3.36 22.93
C GLY A 189 16.41 3.99 22.50
N SER A 190 15.27 3.35 22.75
CA SER A 190 13.95 3.93 22.47
C SER A 190 13.61 5.16 23.30
N LYS A 191 14.23 5.35 24.48
CA LYS A 191 13.96 6.51 25.34
C LYS A 191 14.31 7.84 24.67
N ALA A 192 15.38 7.88 23.88
CA ALA A 192 15.77 9.08 23.15
C ALA A 192 14.67 9.55 22.16
N TYR A 193 13.96 8.60 21.54
CA TYR A 193 12.81 8.89 20.69
C TYR A 193 11.65 9.44 21.54
N PHE A 194 11.23 8.73 22.59
CA PHE A 194 10.09 9.13 23.41
C PHE A 194 10.29 10.47 24.13
N GLU A 195 11.49 10.75 24.64
CA GLU A 195 11.84 12.04 25.22
C GLU A 195 11.67 13.15 24.19
N LYS A 196 12.14 12.95 22.96
CA LYS A 196 12.01 13.96 21.91
C LYS A 196 10.57 14.21 21.48
N GLU A 197 9.79 13.16 21.29
CA GLU A 197 8.40 13.28 20.81
C GLU A 197 7.44 13.81 21.87
N PHE A 198 7.62 13.44 23.15
CA PHE A 198 6.64 13.72 24.20
C PHE A 198 7.09 14.75 25.25
N SER A 199 8.32 15.26 25.19
CA SER A 199 8.77 16.33 26.11
C SER A 199 7.96 17.63 25.97
N GLN A 200 7.44 17.96 24.79
CA GLN A 200 6.62 19.15 24.59
C GLN A 200 5.18 19.03 25.13
N SER A 201 4.65 17.81 25.26
CA SER A 201 3.31 17.57 25.81
C SER A 201 3.27 17.60 27.34
N ALA A 202 4.41 17.34 28.00
CA ALA A 202 4.54 17.44 29.46
C ALA A 202 4.49 18.89 29.98
N GLY A 203 5.00 19.86 29.22
CA GLY A 203 4.99 21.28 29.60
C GLY A 203 3.59 21.92 29.59
N LYS A 204 2.70 21.48 28.69
CA LYS A 204 1.31 22.01 28.61
C LYS A 204 0.40 21.51 29.73
N ARG A 205 0.64 20.33 30.31
CA ARG A 205 -0.19 19.82 31.42
C ARG A 205 0.05 20.53 32.75
N LYS A 206 1.25 21.08 32.98
CA LYS A 206 1.54 21.83 34.22
C LYS A 206 0.84 23.19 34.27
N ASN A 207 0.58 23.84 33.13
CA ASN A 207 -0.02 25.18 33.10
C ASN A 207 -1.54 25.21 33.28
N ASN A 208 -2.23 24.06 33.22
CA ASN A 208 -3.69 23.97 33.40
C ASN A 208 -4.11 23.48 34.80
N ALA A 209 -3.16 23.16 35.69
CA ALA A 209 -3.47 22.68 37.04
C ALA A 209 -3.57 23.80 38.09
N ASP A 210 -3.22 25.05 37.76
CA ASP A 210 -3.19 26.18 38.70
C ASP A 210 -4.44 27.10 38.64
N SER A 211 -5.45 26.78 37.82
CA SER A 211 -6.67 27.59 37.70
C SER A 211 -7.90 26.92 38.31
N THR A 212 -7.84 26.53 39.58
CA THR A 212 -9.05 26.27 40.38
C THR A 212 -9.12 27.28 41.53
N SER A 213 -9.76 28.41 41.26
CA SER A 213 -10.17 29.40 42.26
C SER A 213 -11.22 28.81 43.22
N PRO A 214 -11.14 29.06 44.54
CA PRO A 214 -12.07 28.50 45.52
C PRO A 214 -13.45 29.16 45.39
N THR A 215 -14.47 28.34 45.15
CA THR A 215 -15.89 28.73 45.16
C THR A 215 -16.32 29.23 46.53
N LYS A 216 -16.85 30.47 46.61
CA LYS A 216 -17.47 31.04 47.81
C LYS A 216 -18.75 30.28 48.20
N PRO A 217 -19.07 30.15 49.50
CA PRO A 217 -20.25 29.43 49.95
C PRO A 217 -21.53 30.23 49.72
N VAL A 218 -22.55 29.57 49.17
CA VAL A 218 -23.89 30.13 48.93
C VAL A 218 -24.66 30.16 50.25
N LYS A 219 -25.17 31.34 50.64
CA LYS A 219 -26.08 31.51 51.77
C LYS A 219 -27.45 30.88 51.45
N LYS A 220 -27.93 30.01 52.34
CA LYS A 220 -29.33 29.54 52.35
C LYS A 220 -30.25 30.70 52.75
N ALA A 221 -31.30 30.92 51.98
CA ALA A 221 -32.45 31.74 52.37
C ALA A 221 -33.66 30.83 52.60
N HIS A 222 -34.23 30.93 53.80
CA HIS A 222 -35.54 30.41 54.15
C HIS A 222 -36.62 31.37 53.62
N GLN A 223 -37.60 30.83 52.88
CA GLN A 223 -39.04 30.83 53.15
C GLN A 223 -39.78 30.31 51.92
#